data_AF-A0A7S1X7Q6-F1
#
_entry.id   AF-A0A7S1X7Q6-F1
#
_cell.length_a   1.000
_cell.length_b   1.000
_cell.length_c   1.000
_cell.angle_alpha   90.00
_cell.angle_beta   90.00
_cell.angle_gamma   90.00
#
_symmetry.space_group_name_H-M   'P 1'
#
loop_
_entity.id
_entity.type
_entity.pdbx_description
1 polymer ?
#
loop_
_entity_poly.entity_id
_entity_poly.type
_entity_poly.pdbx_seq_one_letter_code
_entity_poly.pdbx_strand_id
1 'polypeptide(L)'
;QHPFDTAGGDWEEMRGRLAAFREEFGHGDVKKKYDADPALGYWVNEQRIAKREGRLSEGEVAALESVGMEWEARKKCGSKFMVGFRELLAYREEFGTVDLPAADPQWAGLRAWAQAQRGARKKGILSEKRVAYLDGVDFKWEE
;
A
#
# COMPACT_ATOMS: atom_id res chain seq x y z
N GLN A 1 -21.72 12.54 -8.19
CA GLN A 1 -21.75 11.98 -9.56
C GLN A 1 -20.37 11.38 -9.81
N HIS A 2 -20.26 10.05 -9.79
CA HIS A 2 -19.03 9.39 -10.22
C HIS A 2 -19.00 9.43 -11.75
N PRO A 3 -17.86 9.78 -12.38
CA PRO A 3 -17.79 10.01 -13.83
C PRO A 3 -18.01 8.76 -14.72
N PHE A 4 -18.33 7.60 -14.13
CA PHE A 4 -18.50 6.33 -14.83
C PHE A 4 -19.86 5.65 -14.52
N ASP A 5 -20.81 6.38 -13.94
CA ASP A 5 -22.11 5.87 -13.49
C ASP A 5 -23.16 5.72 -14.61
N THR A 6 -22.77 5.56 -15.87
CA THR A 6 -23.72 5.48 -16.98
C THR A 6 -23.58 4.20 -17.80
N ALA A 7 -24.51 3.28 -17.56
CA ALA A 7 -25.07 2.29 -18.50
C ALA A 7 -24.09 1.59 -19.48
N GLY A 8 -23.59 0.41 -19.10
CA GLY A 8 -23.22 -0.71 -19.98
C GLY A 8 -22.02 -0.54 -20.92
N GLY A 9 -21.94 0.55 -21.69
CA GLY A 9 -20.90 0.81 -22.68
C GLY A 9 -19.55 1.13 -22.07
N ASP A 10 -19.51 1.99 -21.03
CA ASP A 10 -18.26 2.36 -20.36
C ASP A 10 -17.65 1.19 -19.56
N TRP A 11 -18.46 0.26 -19.07
CA TRP A 11 -17.98 -0.82 -18.21
C TRP A 11 -17.34 -1.98 -19.01
N GLU A 12 -17.95 -2.39 -20.11
CA GLU A 12 -17.35 -3.40 -20.99
C GLU A 12 -16.09 -2.89 -21.69
N GLU A 13 -16.07 -1.61 -22.09
CA GLU A 13 -14.87 -0.99 -22.66
C GLU A 13 -13.71 -0.99 -21.64
N MET A 14 -13.96 -0.57 -20.40
CA MET A 14 -12.93 -0.56 -19.36
C MET A 14 -12.44 -1.97 -19.01
N ARG A 15 -13.30 -2.99 -19.06
CA ARG A 15 -12.88 -4.39 -18.96
C ARG A 15 -11.95 -4.81 -20.09
N GLY A 16 -12.25 -4.38 -21.32
CA GLY A 16 -11.36 -4.60 -22.47
C GLY A 16 -10.00 -3.94 -22.28
N ARG A 17 -9.98 -2.69 -21.81
CA ARG A 17 -8.72 -1.96 -21.48
C ARG A 17 -7.92 -2.65 -20.37
N LEU A 18 -8.59 -3.17 -19.34
CA LEU A 18 -7.94 -3.94 -18.28
C LEU A 18 -7.36 -5.27 -18.79
N ALA A 19 -8.07 -5.96 -19.69
CA ALA A 19 -7.57 -7.18 -20.31
C ALA A 19 -6.30 -6.89 -21.13
N ALA A 20 -6.31 -5.83 -21.94
CA ALA A 20 -5.14 -5.39 -22.70
C ALA A 20 -3.96 -4.99 -21.79
N PHE A 21 -4.23 -4.27 -20.69
CA PHE A 21 -3.20 -3.96 -19.69
C PHE A 21 -2.57 -5.24 -19.12
N ARG A 22 -3.38 -6.25 -18.81
CA ARG A 22 -2.85 -7.53 -18.32
C ARG A 22 -2.02 -8.25 -19.36
N GLU A 23 -2.41 -8.22 -20.63
CA GLU A 23 -1.60 -8.80 -21.71
C GLU A 23 -0.26 -8.09 -21.88
N GLU A 24 -0.22 -6.76 -21.72
CA GLU A 24 1.00 -5.96 -21.86
C GLU A 24 1.94 -6.12 -20.64
N PHE A 25 1.41 -6.03 -19.41
CA PHE A 25 2.21 -5.98 -18.18
C PHE A 25 2.31 -7.32 -17.43
N GLY A 26 1.53 -8.32 -17.85
CA GLY A 26 1.47 -9.64 -17.20
C GLY A 26 0.79 -9.66 -15.84
N HIS A 27 0.14 -8.57 -15.41
CA HIS A 27 -0.58 -8.47 -14.14
C HIS A 27 -1.78 -7.52 -14.22
N GLY A 28 -2.73 -7.69 -13.30
CA GLY A 28 -3.94 -6.86 -13.23
C GLY A 28 -3.87 -5.67 -12.28
N ASP A 29 -2.72 -5.46 -11.61
CA ASP A 29 -2.54 -4.35 -10.67
C ASP A 29 -2.32 -3.00 -11.38
N VAL A 30 -3.42 -2.37 -11.80
CA VAL A 30 -3.38 -1.01 -12.32
C VAL A 30 -3.31 -0.02 -11.14
N LYS A 31 -2.35 0.90 -11.21
CA LYS A 31 -2.21 1.98 -10.22
C LYS A 31 -3.29 3.03 -10.45
N LYS A 32 -3.80 3.63 -9.35
CA LYS A 32 -4.74 4.76 -9.42
C LYS A 32 -4.24 5.91 -10.30
N LYS A 33 -2.95 6.21 -10.23
CA LYS A 33 -2.26 7.17 -11.11
C LYS A 33 -1.48 6.39 -12.16
N TYR A 34 -2.16 5.93 -13.18
CA TYR A 34 -1.54 5.28 -14.33
C TYR A 34 -1.43 6.31 -15.44
N ASP A 35 -0.20 6.76 -15.76
CA ASP A 35 0.00 7.90 -16.65
C ASP A 35 -0.38 7.61 -18.11
N ALA A 36 -0.25 6.36 -18.56
CA ALA A 36 -0.59 5.97 -19.93
C ALA A 36 -2.10 5.82 -20.16
N ASP A 37 -2.87 5.42 -19.14
CA ASP A 37 -4.34 5.48 -19.16
C ASP A 37 -4.87 5.89 -17.76
N PRO A 38 -4.97 7.20 -17.49
CA PRO A 38 -5.46 7.70 -16.20
C PRO A 38 -6.92 7.31 -15.92
N ALA A 39 -7.73 7.12 -16.97
CA ALA A 39 -9.12 6.72 -16.85
C ALA A 39 -9.23 5.28 -16.34
N LEU A 40 -8.44 4.36 -16.92
CA LEU A 40 -8.35 2.98 -16.45
C LEU A 40 -7.87 2.91 -14.99
N GLY A 41 -6.83 3.68 -14.64
CA GLY A 41 -6.31 3.74 -13.27
C GLY A 41 -7.36 4.19 -12.25
N TYR A 42 -8.13 5.23 -12.58
CA TYR A 42 -9.23 5.69 -11.74
C TYR A 42 -10.35 4.65 -11.66
N TRP A 43 -10.77 4.10 -12.81
CA TRP A 43 -11.86 3.12 -12.88
C TRP A 43 -11.55 1.86 -12.06
N VAL A 44 -10.34 1.29 -12.18
CA VAL A 44 -9.90 0.14 -11.36
C VAL A 44 -9.96 0.46 -9.86
N ASN A 45 -9.57 1.68 -9.48
CA ASN A 45 -9.66 2.13 -8.09
C ASN A 45 -11.12 2.23 -7.62
N GLU A 46 -12.03 2.76 -8.45
CA GLU A 46 -13.46 2.82 -8.13
C GLU A 46 -14.06 1.41 -7.98
N GLN A 47 -13.72 0.46 -8.85
CA GLN A 47 -14.18 -0.93 -8.73
C GLN A 47 -13.70 -1.56 -7.41
N ARG A 48 -12.44 -1.32 -7.00
CA ARG A 48 -11.91 -1.78 -5.70
C ARG A 48 -12.68 -1.18 -4.51
N ILE A 49 -13.05 0.10 -4.57
CA ILE A 49 -13.87 0.76 -3.54
C ILE A 49 -15.28 0.17 -3.54
N ALA A 50 -15.91 0.02 -4.71
CA ALA A 50 -17.25 -0.54 -4.85
C ALA A 50 -17.34 -1.97 -4.30
N LYS A 51 -16.34 -2.82 -4.55
CA LYS A 51 -16.24 -4.16 -3.93
C LYS A 51 -16.19 -4.09 -2.41
N ARG A 52 -15.36 -3.20 -1.86
CA ARG A 52 -15.18 -3.03 -0.41
C ARG A 52 -16.44 -2.54 0.29
N GLU A 53 -17.19 -1.67 -0.39
CA GLU A 53 -18.45 -1.11 0.09
C GLU A 53 -19.65 -2.04 -0.17
N GLY A 54 -19.45 -3.21 -0.79
CA GLY A 54 -20.53 -4.14 -1.12
C GLY A 54 -21.46 -3.64 -2.21
N ARG A 55 -21.01 -2.71 -3.07
CA ARG A 55 -21.76 -2.13 -4.19
C ARG A 55 -21.66 -2.93 -5.48
N LEU A 56 -20.74 -3.89 -5.56
CA LEU A 56 -20.65 -4.82 -6.70
C LEU A 56 -21.42 -6.10 -6.43
N SER A 57 -22.18 -6.56 -7.42
CA SER A 57 -22.76 -7.89 -7.44
C SER A 57 -21.70 -8.97 -7.64
N GLU A 58 -22.00 -10.22 -7.26
CA GLU A 58 -21.12 -11.36 -7.48
C GLU A 58 -20.79 -11.56 -8.98
N GLY A 59 -21.75 -11.28 -9.86
CA GLY A 59 -21.55 -11.36 -11.31
C GLY A 59 -20.55 -10.33 -11.83
N GLU A 60 -20.60 -9.10 -11.33
CA GLU A 60 -19.63 -8.05 -11.69
C GLU A 60 -18.23 -8.38 -11.16
N VAL A 61 -18.14 -8.89 -9.94
CA VAL A 61 -16.86 -9.34 -9.36
C VAL A 61 -16.26 -10.45 -10.22
N ALA A 62 -17.03 -11.49 -10.55
CA ALA A 62 -16.57 -12.61 -11.37
C ALA A 62 -16.12 -12.15 -12.77
N ALA A 63 -16.85 -11.21 -13.38
CA ALA A 63 -16.53 -10.68 -14.70
C ALA A 63 -15.27 -9.80 -14.72
N LEU A 64 -14.93 -9.16 -13.60
CA LEU A 64 -13.67 -8.41 -13.43
C LEU A 64 -12.50 -9.35 -13.13
N GLU A 65 -12.73 -10.40 -12.33
CA GLU A 65 -11.74 -11.44 -12.07
C GLU A 65 -11.39 -12.22 -13.35
N SER A 66 -12.36 -12.44 -14.25
CA SER A 66 -12.13 -13.15 -15.52
C SER A 66 -11.19 -12.40 -16.46
N VAL A 67 -11.16 -11.06 -16.39
CA VAL A 67 -10.20 -10.22 -17.14
C VAL A 67 -8.90 -9.99 -16.36
N GLY A 68 -8.77 -10.63 -15.20
CA GLY A 68 -7.57 -10.65 -14.38
C GLY A 68 -7.41 -9.44 -13.49
N MET A 69 -8.51 -8.78 -13.08
CA MET A 69 -8.46 -7.70 -12.10
C MET A 69 -7.85 -8.16 -10.78
N GLU A 70 -6.82 -7.46 -10.31
CA GLU A 70 -6.27 -7.66 -8.96
C GLU A 70 -6.93 -6.68 -7.98
N TRP A 71 -7.68 -7.20 -7.02
CA TRP A 71 -8.39 -6.40 -6.02
C TRP A 71 -7.46 -5.76 -4.99
N GLU A 72 -6.37 -6.45 -4.67
CA GLU A 72 -5.34 -6.00 -3.76
C GLU A 72 -4.14 -5.49 -4.56
N ALA A 73 -3.56 -4.36 -4.14
CA ALA A 73 -2.37 -3.84 -4.79
C ALA A 73 -1.18 -4.77 -4.52
N ARG A 74 -0.44 -5.13 -5.58
CA ARG A 74 0.72 -6.03 -5.51
C ARG A 74 1.86 -5.42 -4.69
N LYS A 75 1.99 -4.07 -4.72
CA LYS A 75 2.84 -3.36 -3.77
C LYS A 75 2.06 -3.12 -2.49
N LYS A 76 2.50 -3.73 -1.38
CA LYS A 76 2.07 -3.36 -0.02
C LYS A 76 2.13 -1.84 0.09
N CYS A 77 0.97 -1.19 0.12
CA CYS A 77 0.83 0.23 0.43
C CYS A 77 1.07 0.43 1.93
N GLY A 78 2.26 0.08 2.39
CA GLY A 78 2.81 0.53 3.65
C GLY A 78 3.90 1.52 3.29
N SER A 79 3.83 2.75 3.82
CA SER A 79 5.00 3.63 3.75
C SER A 79 6.20 2.86 4.31
N LYS A 80 7.42 3.08 3.79
CA LYS A 80 8.65 2.45 4.33
C LYS A 80 8.77 2.63 5.85
N PHE A 81 8.20 3.72 6.38
CA PHE A 81 7.98 3.92 7.81
C PHE A 81 7.13 2.82 8.45
N MET A 82 5.90 2.57 7.96
CA MET A 82 5.02 1.54 8.54
C MET A 82 5.56 0.12 8.40
N VAL A 83 6.38 -0.15 7.37
CA VAL A 83 7.07 -1.44 7.26
C VAL A 83 8.06 -1.62 8.41
N GLY A 84 9.01 -0.70 8.56
CA GLY A 84 9.98 -0.78 9.66
C GLY A 84 9.35 -0.63 11.05
N PHE A 85 8.26 0.13 11.18
CA PHE A 85 7.52 0.24 12.44
C PHE A 85 6.86 -1.08 12.84
N ARG A 86 6.29 -1.84 11.88
CA ARG A 86 5.75 -3.18 12.15
C ARG A 86 6.84 -4.17 12.51
N GLU A 87 7.99 -4.10 11.85
CA GLU A 87 9.17 -4.91 12.21
C GLU A 87 9.65 -4.58 13.63
N LEU A 88 9.65 -3.31 14.03
CA LEU A 88 9.96 -2.89 15.40
C LEU A 88 8.95 -3.43 16.42
N LEU A 89 7.66 -3.41 16.10
CA LEU A 89 6.63 -3.99 16.96
C LEU A 89 6.82 -5.50 17.14
N ALA A 90 7.06 -6.23 16.04
CA ALA A 90 7.33 -7.67 16.10
C ALA A 90 8.58 -7.98 16.95
N TYR A 91 9.64 -7.18 16.79
CA TYR A 91 10.84 -7.30 17.63
C TYR A 91 10.53 -7.04 19.11
N ARG A 92 9.73 -6.02 19.43
CA ARG A 92 9.30 -5.76 20.82
C ARG A 92 8.46 -6.89 21.39
N GLU A 93 7.56 -7.48 20.61
CA GLU A 93 6.75 -8.62 21.05
C GLU A 93 7.62 -9.85 21.34
N GLU A 94 8.66 -10.08 20.55
CA GLU A 94 9.57 -11.22 20.71
C GLU A 94 10.56 -11.02 21.87
N PHE A 95 11.17 -9.83 22.01
CA PHE A 95 12.26 -9.57 22.95
C PHE A 95 11.87 -8.70 24.15
N GLY A 96 10.64 -8.18 24.19
CA GLY A 96 10.17 -7.26 25.23
C GLY A 96 10.81 -5.87 25.19
N THR A 97 11.63 -5.58 24.17
CA THR A 97 12.41 -4.34 24.06
C THR A 97 12.43 -3.80 22.64
N VAL A 98 12.68 -2.50 22.50
CA VAL A 98 12.93 -1.82 21.22
C VAL A 98 14.40 -1.51 21.01
N ASP A 99 15.27 -1.93 21.94
CA ASP A 99 16.71 -1.83 21.83
C ASP A 99 17.25 -2.94 20.92
N LEU A 100 17.73 -2.54 19.74
CA LEU A 100 18.22 -3.45 18.72
C LEU A 100 19.70 -3.83 18.98
N PRO A 101 20.09 -5.11 18.85
CA PRO A 101 21.44 -5.54 19.21
C PRO A 101 22.45 -5.10 18.15
N ALA A 102 23.60 -4.55 18.57
CA ALA A 102 24.61 -4.01 17.67
C ALA A 102 25.37 -5.07 16.84
N ALA A 103 25.45 -6.31 17.31
CA ALA A 103 26.24 -7.37 16.68
C ALA A 103 25.43 -8.32 15.79
N ASP A 104 24.10 -8.25 15.81
CA ASP A 104 23.26 -9.24 15.14
C ASP A 104 22.92 -8.83 13.69
N PRO A 105 23.42 -9.56 12.67
CA PRO A 105 23.13 -9.26 11.27
C PRO A 105 21.65 -9.40 10.90
N GLN A 106 20.88 -10.24 11.62
CA GLN A 106 19.45 -10.45 11.39
C GLN A 106 18.67 -9.14 11.48
N TRP A 107 19.06 -8.25 12.41
CA TRP A 107 18.38 -6.98 12.67
C TRP A 107 19.09 -5.77 12.03
N ALA A 108 20.06 -5.99 11.13
CA ALA A 108 20.80 -4.89 10.49
C ALA A 108 19.89 -3.92 9.72
N GLY A 109 18.87 -4.46 9.02
CA GLY A 109 17.89 -3.65 8.28
C GLY A 109 17.05 -2.77 9.21
N LEU A 110 16.52 -3.34 10.29
CA LEU A 110 15.71 -2.62 11.28
C LEU A 110 16.55 -1.55 12.02
N ARG A 111 17.83 -1.82 12.27
CA ARG A 111 18.77 -0.82 12.84
C ARG A 111 19.02 0.35 11.91
N ALA A 112 19.28 0.08 10.63
CA ALA A 112 19.45 1.13 9.63
C ALA A 112 18.17 1.99 9.51
N TRP A 113 17.00 1.36 9.57
CA TRP A 113 15.72 2.06 9.59
C TRP A 113 15.53 2.94 10.84
N ALA A 114 15.85 2.43 12.03
CA ALA A 114 15.77 3.17 13.29
C ALA A 114 16.71 4.40 13.28
N GLN A 115 17.94 4.23 12.80
CA GLN A 115 18.90 5.31 12.62
C GLN A 115 18.42 6.37 11.62
N ALA A 116 17.78 5.95 10.53
CA ALA A 116 17.17 6.89 9.59
C ALA A 116 16.05 7.72 10.24
N GLN A 117 15.27 7.15 11.17
CA GLN A 117 14.23 7.90 11.89
C GLN A 117 14.85 8.94 12.84
N ARG A 118 15.91 8.58 13.57
CA ARG A 118 16.67 9.52 14.43
C ARG A 118 17.23 10.69 13.62
N GLY A 119 17.86 10.40 12.49
CA GLY A 119 18.36 11.43 11.57
C GLY A 119 17.25 12.30 10.97
N ALA A 120 16.09 11.72 10.65
CA ALA A 120 14.94 12.47 10.14
C ALA A 120 14.33 13.40 11.20
N ARG A 121 14.25 12.97 12.47
CA ARG A 121 13.81 13.81 13.60
C ARG A 121 14.77 14.97 13.84
N LYS A 122 16.08 14.71 13.86
CA LYS A 122 17.12 15.75 14.03
C LYS A 122 17.09 16.81 12.92
N LYS A 123 16.74 16.41 11.70
CA LYS A 123 16.57 17.32 10.55
C LYS A 123 15.21 18.03 10.51
N GLY A 124 14.29 17.72 11.43
CA GLY A 124 12.94 18.29 11.45
C GLY A 124 12.04 17.83 10.29
N ILE A 125 12.39 16.76 9.59
CA ILE A 125 11.63 16.25 8.43
C ILE A 125 10.75 15.03 8.78
N LEU A 126 10.80 14.57 10.03
CA LEU A 126 9.92 13.52 10.52
C LEU A 126 8.61 14.15 11.02
N SER A 127 7.48 13.74 10.43
CA SER A 127 6.18 14.28 10.82
C SER A 127 5.82 13.95 12.27
N GLU A 128 5.07 14.83 12.93
CA GLU A 128 4.62 14.64 14.32
C GLU A 128 3.85 13.32 14.51
N LYS A 129 3.02 12.94 13.54
CA LYS A 129 2.33 11.64 13.57
C LYS A 129 3.30 10.46 13.65
N ARG A 130 4.44 10.51 12.95
CA ARG A 130 5.47 9.45 12.98
C ARG A 130 6.25 9.45 14.29
N VAL A 131 6.51 10.64 14.85
CA VAL A 131 7.09 10.78 16.20
C VAL A 131 6.17 10.14 17.23
N ALA A 132 4.87 10.46 17.20
CA ALA A 132 3.88 9.89 18.12
C ALA A 132 3.78 8.34 18.05
N TYR A 133 3.90 7.75 16.85
CA TYR A 133 3.96 6.28 16.73
C TYR A 133 5.17 5.67 17.46
N LEU A 134 6.34 6.31 17.34
CA LEU A 134 7.58 5.84 17.92
C LEU A 134 7.62 6.09 19.43
N ASP A 135 7.13 7.24 19.89
CA ASP A 135 6.99 7.55 21.32
C ASP A 135 6.04 6.55 22.01
N GLY A 136 4.97 6.13 21.33
CA GLY A 136 4.02 5.14 21.85
C GLY A 136 4.57 3.71 22.03
N VAL A 137 5.79 3.44 21.55
CA VAL A 137 6.48 2.15 21.75
C VAL A 137 7.75 2.32 22.58
N ASP A 138 7.89 3.43 23.30
CA ASP A 138 9.06 3.77 24.12
C ASP A 138 10.36 3.80 23.29
N PHE A 139 10.27 4.21 22.02
CA PHE A 139 11.42 4.27 21.12
C PHE A 139 12.45 5.29 21.62
N LYS A 140 13.69 4.83 21.82
CA LYS A 140 14.78 5.70 22.27
C LYS A 140 15.31 6.56 21.14
N TRP A 141 15.05 7.85 21.27
CA TRP A 141 15.71 8.89 20.51
C TRP A 141 17.10 9.16 21.09
N GLU A 142 18.11 9.20 20.23
CA GLU A 142 19.45 9.69 20.63
C GLU A 142 19.44 11.22 20.50
N GLU A 143 20.08 11.92 21.46
CA GLU A 143 20.29 13.39 21.44
C GLU A 143 21.29 13.83 20.34
#